data_AF-A0A7W7D5G8-F1
#
_entry.id   AF-A0A7W7D5G8-F1
#
_cell.length_a   1.000
_cell.length_b   1.000
_cell.length_c   1.000
_cell.angle_alpha   90.00
_cell.angle_beta   90.00
_cell.angle_gamma   90.00
#
_symmetry.space_group_name_H-M   'P 1'
#
loop_
_entity.id
_entity.type
_entity.pdbx_description
1 polymer ?
#
loop_
_entity_poly.entity_id
_entity_poly.type
_entity_poly.pdbx_seq_one_letter_code
_entity_poly.pdbx_strand_id
1 'polypeptide(L)'
;MTSLPWTSRSSLQGVHVQGERPEVSPCHPRRDAKPCPHGRVISCTVRHTADDPQLGEPLCPDCYDYTCSVLFNAAASLLWARFADALRRRLATAGGLSLRELRQHLVLSFAKVVEYQRRGVVHLHAVIRLDGPDGPTSPPPAWATTDLLTTAIQGAAPAVSVRISTTQDQPVRILRWGRQLDIRPISADGGLSEQSVAAYIAKYATKAAECVGTLDRPIRPLEDLDALGLRDHPRRLIAECFRLGALPRLAELRLTHWAHMLGYRGHFSTRSRRYSFTLGRLRTIRIDHAREQDITTGRLPLFADDAPIKVTHWRYAGKGLPIGDAVLAVALATSKRGASAGEVR
;
A
#
# COMPACT_ATOMS: atom_id res chain seq x y z
N MET A 1 7.54 -11.93 -10.17
CA MET A 1 6.87 -11.47 -8.94
C MET A 1 7.93 -11.16 -7.93
N THR A 2 7.80 -10.07 -7.21
CA THR A 2 8.66 -9.77 -6.07
C THR A 2 7.80 -9.24 -4.95
N SER A 3 7.69 -9.97 -3.84
CA SER A 3 7.25 -9.37 -2.58
C SER A 3 8.51 -8.99 -1.81
N LEU A 4 8.59 -7.73 -1.39
CA LEU A 4 9.63 -7.20 -0.50
C LEU A 4 9.00 -6.86 0.86
N PRO A 5 8.54 -7.84 1.64
CA PRO A 5 8.21 -7.61 3.04
C PRO A 5 9.47 -7.34 3.86
N TRP A 6 9.37 -6.32 4.69
CA TRP A 6 10.45 -5.93 5.57
C TRP A 6 10.56 -6.89 6.76
N THR A 7 11.75 -7.41 7.04
CA THR A 7 12.22 -7.88 8.35
C THR A 7 13.71 -7.55 8.50
N SER A 8 14.08 -6.56 9.32
CA SER A 8 15.44 -6.51 9.88
C SER A 8 15.47 -7.35 11.17
N ARG A 9 16.54 -8.11 11.38
CA ARG A 9 16.92 -8.58 12.72
C ARG A 9 17.66 -7.43 13.38
N SER A 10 16.97 -6.69 14.25
CA SER A 10 17.50 -6.28 15.57
C SER A 10 16.63 -5.33 16.39
N SER A 11 15.53 -4.73 15.90
CA SER A 11 14.74 -3.82 16.78
C SER A 11 13.22 -3.71 16.56
N LEU A 12 12.64 -4.33 15.53
CA LEU A 12 11.17 -4.21 15.25
C LEU A 12 10.42 -5.55 15.33
N GLN A 13 11.01 -6.58 15.94
CA GLN A 13 10.49 -7.96 15.97
C GLN A 13 9.64 -8.30 17.21
N GLY A 14 8.94 -7.32 17.76
CA GLY A 14 8.16 -7.51 18.98
C GLY A 14 6.68 -7.27 18.77
N VAL A 15 6.06 -7.79 17.72
CA VAL A 15 4.61 -7.66 17.49
C VAL A 15 3.93 -9.02 17.49
N HIS A 16 2.64 -9.07 17.80
CA HIS A 16 1.88 -10.29 17.64
C HIS A 16 1.77 -10.68 16.16
N VAL A 17 2.05 -11.94 15.86
CA VAL A 17 2.02 -12.51 14.50
C VAL A 17 1.22 -13.80 14.51
N GLN A 18 0.62 -14.09 13.35
CA GLN A 18 0.00 -15.39 13.10
C GLN A 18 1.08 -16.33 12.60
N GLY A 19 1.21 -17.51 13.21
CA GLY A 19 2.10 -18.55 12.72
C GLY A 19 1.64 -19.09 11.35
N GLU A 20 2.56 -19.60 10.54
CA GLU A 20 2.28 -20.12 9.20
C GLU A 20 1.23 -21.25 9.19
N ARG A 21 1.11 -21.98 10.31
CA ARG A 21 0.04 -22.94 10.60
C ARG A 21 -0.68 -22.49 11.88
N PRO A 22 -1.79 -21.72 11.78
CA PRO A 22 -2.44 -21.11 12.94
C PRO A 22 -2.89 -22.11 14.01
N GLU A 23 -3.24 -23.33 13.59
CA GLU A 23 -3.67 -24.42 14.47
C GLU A 23 -2.53 -24.98 15.33
N VAL A 24 -1.27 -24.78 14.94
CA VAL A 24 -0.12 -25.45 15.54
C VAL A 24 0.90 -24.46 16.11
N SER A 25 1.14 -23.34 15.42
CA SER A 25 2.26 -22.44 15.70
C SER A 25 1.86 -21.28 16.62
N PRO A 26 2.39 -21.25 17.87
CA PRO A 26 2.23 -20.09 18.74
C PRO A 26 2.95 -18.86 18.17
N CYS A 27 2.46 -17.67 18.53
CA CYS A 27 2.90 -16.37 18.01
C CYS A 27 4.42 -16.12 18.12
N HIS A 28 4.94 -16.06 19.35
CA HIS A 28 6.32 -15.76 19.69
C HIS A 28 6.74 -16.56 20.93
N PRO A 29 6.81 -17.90 20.86
CA PRO A 29 7.23 -18.71 21.99
C PRO A 29 8.71 -18.45 22.28
N ARG A 30 9.03 -18.10 23.52
CA ARG A 30 10.41 -18.11 24.04
C ARG A 30 10.46 -18.86 25.36
N ARG A 31 11.38 -19.81 25.46
CA ARG A 31 11.79 -20.40 26.74
C ARG A 31 12.61 -19.37 27.52
N ASP A 32 12.35 -19.28 28.83
CA ASP A 32 13.08 -18.42 29.77
C ASP A 32 13.16 -16.94 29.35
N ALA A 33 12.06 -16.43 28.78
CA ALA A 33 11.97 -15.05 28.33
C ALA A 33 12.08 -14.09 29.51
N LYS A 34 13.23 -13.38 29.59
CA LYS A 34 13.41 -12.32 30.58
C LYS A 34 12.46 -11.15 30.30
N PRO A 35 11.89 -10.51 31.33
CA PRO A 35 11.16 -9.26 31.17
C PRO A 35 12.04 -8.20 30.49
N CYS A 36 11.43 -7.39 29.64
CA CYS A 36 12.07 -6.17 29.14
C CYS A 36 12.21 -5.13 30.27
N PRO A 37 12.96 -4.03 30.06
CA PRO A 37 13.07 -2.95 31.06
C PRO A 37 11.73 -2.37 31.55
N HIS A 38 10.66 -2.52 30.77
CA HIS A 38 9.30 -2.09 31.11
C HIS A 38 8.48 -3.17 31.85
N GLY A 39 9.12 -4.25 32.33
CA GLY A 39 8.47 -5.34 33.08
C GLY A 39 7.64 -6.31 32.26
N ARG A 40 7.50 -6.10 30.94
CA ARG A 40 6.75 -7.00 30.04
C ARG A 40 7.63 -8.13 29.50
N VAL A 41 7.12 -9.34 29.48
CA VAL A 41 7.79 -10.47 28.83
C VAL A 41 7.54 -10.38 27.32
N ILE A 42 8.60 -10.26 26.51
CA ILE A 42 8.52 -10.22 25.05
C ILE A 42 8.41 -11.65 24.51
N SER A 43 7.29 -12.30 24.82
CA SER A 43 6.93 -13.66 24.43
C SER A 43 5.41 -13.75 24.33
N CYS A 44 4.90 -14.55 23.40
CA CYS A 44 3.48 -14.85 23.30
C CYS A 44 3.30 -16.29 22.84
N THR A 45 2.63 -17.11 23.66
CA THR A 45 2.33 -18.51 23.33
C THR A 45 0.94 -18.69 22.73
N VAL A 46 0.17 -17.60 22.59
CA VAL A 46 -1.17 -17.63 22.00
C VAL A 46 -1.07 -18.00 20.52
N ARG A 47 -2.04 -18.80 20.06
CA ARG A 47 -2.26 -19.13 18.66
C ARG A 47 -3.33 -18.19 18.11
N HIS A 48 -2.90 -17.06 17.56
CA HIS A 48 -3.82 -16.06 17.03
C HIS A 48 -4.54 -16.58 15.78
N THR A 49 -5.85 -16.37 15.73
CA THR A 49 -6.65 -16.59 14.51
C THR A 49 -6.43 -15.43 13.54
N ALA A 50 -6.89 -15.57 12.29
CA ALA A 50 -6.71 -14.52 11.29
C ALA A 50 -7.38 -13.19 11.69
N ASP A 51 -8.45 -13.22 12.48
CA ASP A 51 -9.20 -12.01 12.84
C ASP A 51 -8.84 -11.47 14.22
N ASP A 52 -7.79 -12.00 14.85
CA ASP A 52 -7.37 -11.57 16.18
C ASP A 52 -6.88 -10.10 16.15
N PRO A 53 -7.50 -9.20 16.96
CA PRO A 53 -7.19 -7.78 16.97
C PRO A 53 -5.80 -7.46 17.53
N GLN A 54 -5.16 -8.39 18.24
CA GLN A 54 -3.79 -8.22 18.73
C GLN A 54 -2.79 -8.32 17.58
N LEU A 55 -3.12 -8.95 16.45
CA LEU A 55 -2.18 -9.11 15.35
C LEU A 55 -1.67 -7.75 14.84
N GLY A 56 -0.35 -7.62 14.81
CA GLY A 56 0.35 -6.38 14.47
C GLY A 56 0.59 -5.43 15.66
N GLU A 57 -0.09 -5.62 16.80
CA GLU A 57 0.19 -4.87 18.03
C GLU A 57 1.53 -5.30 18.64
N PRO A 58 2.28 -4.39 19.27
CA PRO A 58 3.54 -4.71 19.91
C PRO A 58 3.35 -5.50 21.22
N LEU A 59 4.14 -6.56 21.40
CA LEU A 59 4.28 -7.33 22.65
C LEU A 59 4.63 -6.42 23.84
N CYS A 60 5.41 -5.37 23.58
CA CYS A 60 5.65 -4.27 24.51
C CYS A 60 5.62 -2.95 23.73
N PRO A 61 4.57 -2.12 23.89
CA PRO A 61 4.46 -0.83 23.20
C PRO A 61 5.68 0.05 23.41
N ASP A 62 6.26 0.08 24.61
CA ASP A 62 7.36 0.98 24.93
C ASP A 62 8.73 0.46 24.44
N CYS A 63 8.83 -0.82 24.08
CA CYS A 63 10.01 -1.37 23.39
C CYS A 63 9.94 -1.25 21.86
N TYR A 64 8.77 -0.92 21.29
CA TYR A 64 8.61 -0.86 19.84
C TYR A 64 9.24 0.40 19.25
N ASP A 65 10.08 0.25 18.22
CA ASP A 65 10.75 1.38 17.55
C ASP A 65 9.80 2.08 16.55
N TYR A 66 8.89 2.91 17.08
CA TYR A 66 7.97 3.71 16.28
C TYR A 66 8.71 4.65 15.31
N THR A 67 9.81 5.25 15.77
CA THR A 67 10.63 6.15 14.95
C THR A 67 11.12 5.44 13.68
N CYS A 68 11.70 4.25 13.82
CA CYS A 68 12.20 3.49 12.68
C CYS A 68 11.06 3.10 11.73
N SER A 69 9.90 2.73 12.25
CA SER A 69 8.73 2.35 11.44
C SER A 69 8.19 3.50 10.61
N VAL A 70 7.97 4.66 11.22
CA VAL A 70 7.50 5.88 10.53
C VAL A 70 8.52 6.35 9.50
N LEU A 71 9.81 6.40 9.86
CA LEU A 71 10.86 6.82 8.94
C LEU A 71 11.06 5.83 7.78
N PHE A 72 10.89 4.53 8.03
CA PHE A 72 10.91 3.52 6.97
C PHE A 72 9.76 3.71 5.99
N ASN A 73 8.53 3.90 6.49
CA ASN A 73 7.37 4.19 5.65
C ASN A 73 7.60 5.44 4.78
N ALA A 74 8.13 6.51 5.37
CA ALA A 74 8.47 7.73 4.65
C ALA A 74 9.57 7.52 3.58
N ALA A 75 10.54 6.64 3.86
CA ALA A 75 11.65 6.32 2.96
C ALA A 75 11.32 5.29 1.87
N ALA A 76 10.21 4.55 1.97
CA ALA A 76 9.89 3.41 1.11
C ALA A 76 9.89 3.76 -0.38
N SER A 77 9.36 4.92 -0.77
CA SER A 77 9.36 5.37 -2.17
C SER A 77 10.77 5.69 -2.68
N LEU A 78 11.64 6.24 -1.85
CA LEU A 78 13.03 6.51 -2.20
C LEU A 78 13.86 5.21 -2.26
N LEU A 79 13.64 4.27 -1.33
CA LEU A 79 14.21 2.94 -1.39
C LEU A 79 13.82 2.23 -2.69
N TRP A 80 12.57 2.37 -3.14
CA TRP A 80 12.13 1.81 -4.42
C TRP A 80 12.84 2.45 -5.62
N ALA A 81 12.96 3.78 -5.63
CA ALA A 81 13.69 4.48 -6.69
C ALA A 81 15.14 4.00 -6.78
N ARG A 82 15.84 3.93 -5.64
CA ARG A 82 17.21 3.41 -5.54
C ARG A 82 17.29 1.95 -5.97
N PHE A 83 16.30 1.12 -5.65
CA PHE A 83 16.21 -0.28 -6.08
C PHE A 83 16.10 -0.39 -7.60
N ALA A 84 15.19 0.37 -8.21
CA ALA A 84 15.02 0.37 -9.66
C ALA A 84 16.32 0.81 -10.38
N ASP A 85 17.04 1.78 -9.84
CA ASP A 85 18.33 2.22 -10.39
C ASP A 85 19.44 1.17 -10.19
N ALA A 86 19.50 0.53 -9.02
CA ALA A 86 20.43 -0.56 -8.76
C ALA A 86 20.17 -1.76 -9.68
N LEU A 87 18.89 -2.06 -9.93
CA LEU A 87 18.47 -3.12 -10.85
C LEU A 87 18.92 -2.81 -12.29
N ARG A 88 18.68 -1.58 -12.78
CA ARG A 88 19.17 -1.16 -14.11
C ARG A 88 20.68 -1.26 -14.23
N ARG A 89 21.43 -0.84 -13.20
CA ARG A 89 22.90 -0.95 -13.18
C ARG A 89 23.36 -2.41 -13.30
N ARG A 90 22.74 -3.32 -12.54
CA ARG A 90 23.07 -4.75 -12.59
C ARG A 90 22.74 -5.37 -13.94
N LEU A 91 21.60 -5.02 -14.54
CA LEU A 91 21.23 -5.48 -15.88
C LEU A 91 22.20 -4.96 -16.95
N ALA A 92 22.62 -3.69 -16.85
CA ALA A 92 23.62 -3.13 -17.76
C ALA A 92 24.96 -3.88 -17.65
N THR A 93 25.47 -4.09 -16.42
CA THR A 93 26.69 -4.87 -16.19
C THR A 93 26.59 -6.29 -16.75
N ALA A 94 25.46 -6.98 -16.54
CA ALA A 94 25.26 -8.33 -17.04
C ALA A 94 25.23 -8.41 -18.58
N GLY A 95 24.73 -7.37 -19.24
CA GLY A 95 24.75 -7.27 -20.71
C GLY A 95 26.07 -6.74 -21.29
N GLY A 96 27.05 -6.37 -20.47
CA GLY A 96 28.27 -5.70 -20.93
C GLY A 96 28.03 -4.29 -21.48
N LEU A 97 26.96 -3.63 -21.02
CA LEU A 97 26.49 -2.35 -21.54
C LEU A 97 26.66 -1.22 -20.51
N SER A 98 26.78 0.01 -20.99
CA SER A 98 26.50 1.20 -20.19
C SER A 98 25.00 1.35 -19.92
N LEU A 99 24.62 2.17 -18.94
CA LEU A 99 23.21 2.51 -18.70
C LEU A 99 22.56 3.22 -19.90
N ARG A 100 23.34 3.91 -20.74
CA ARG A 100 22.84 4.59 -21.94
C ARG A 100 22.50 3.57 -23.02
N GLU A 101 23.40 2.64 -23.28
CA GLU A 101 23.19 1.56 -24.25
C GLU A 101 22.08 0.62 -23.81
N LEU A 102 21.99 0.27 -22.51
CA LEU A 102 20.92 -0.57 -21.99
C LEU A 102 19.53 -0.07 -22.43
N ARG A 103 19.29 1.25 -22.41
CA ARG A 103 17.99 1.84 -22.80
C ARG A 103 17.65 1.67 -24.29
N GLN A 104 18.64 1.41 -25.13
CA GLN A 104 18.47 1.14 -26.57
C GLN A 104 18.21 -0.34 -26.85
N HIS A 105 18.42 -1.22 -25.88
CA HIS A 105 18.22 -2.67 -26.03
C HIS A 105 17.11 -3.21 -25.13
N LEU A 106 16.88 -2.59 -23.98
CA LEU A 106 16.04 -3.13 -22.92
C LEU A 106 15.35 -2.02 -22.12
N VAL A 107 14.07 -2.23 -21.85
CA VAL A 107 13.27 -1.40 -20.95
C VAL A 107 12.92 -2.22 -19.71
N LEU A 108 13.32 -1.71 -18.54
CA LEU A 108 12.86 -2.23 -17.26
C LEU A 108 11.44 -1.71 -16.97
N SER A 109 10.45 -2.57 -17.19
CA SER A 109 9.04 -2.28 -16.94
C SER A 109 8.61 -2.83 -15.58
N PHE A 110 7.82 -2.06 -14.83
CA PHE A 110 7.27 -2.53 -13.56
C PHE A 110 5.92 -1.93 -13.20
N ALA A 111 5.13 -2.69 -12.47
CA ALA A 111 4.03 -2.22 -11.66
C ALA A 111 4.34 -2.56 -10.21
N LYS A 112 4.10 -1.64 -9.29
CA LYS A 112 4.20 -1.91 -7.86
C LYS A 112 2.95 -1.45 -7.13
N VAL A 113 2.60 -2.20 -6.10
CA VAL A 113 1.58 -1.88 -5.12
C VAL A 113 2.22 -1.86 -3.74
N VAL A 114 1.83 -0.88 -2.94
CA VAL A 114 2.20 -0.77 -1.54
C VAL A 114 1.03 -1.28 -0.73
N GLU A 115 1.31 -2.16 0.22
CA GLU A 115 0.34 -2.70 1.17
C GLU A 115 0.92 -2.53 2.58
N TYR A 116 0.06 -2.38 3.58
CA TYR A 116 0.52 -2.34 4.96
C TYR A 116 0.48 -3.72 5.58
N GLN A 117 1.54 -4.03 6.31
CA GLN A 117 1.52 -5.10 7.28
C GLN A 117 0.62 -4.69 8.45
N ARG A 118 0.06 -5.66 9.17
CA ARG A 118 -0.81 -5.39 10.34
C ARG A 118 -0.19 -4.47 11.39
N ARG A 119 1.15 -4.45 11.47
CA ARG A 119 1.96 -3.57 12.32
C ARG A 119 2.21 -2.16 11.76
N GLY A 120 1.46 -1.73 10.73
CA GLY A 120 1.59 -0.38 10.19
C GLY A 120 2.83 -0.10 9.34
N VAL A 121 3.66 -1.11 9.04
CA VAL A 121 4.85 -0.98 8.17
C VAL A 121 4.49 -1.35 6.74
N VAL A 122 4.89 -0.53 5.78
CA VAL A 122 4.62 -0.79 4.36
C VAL A 122 5.50 -1.91 3.80
N HIS A 123 4.94 -2.74 2.93
CA HIS A 123 5.69 -3.65 2.05
C HIS A 123 5.26 -3.44 0.60
N LEU A 124 6.11 -3.86 -0.33
CA LEU A 124 5.84 -3.71 -1.76
C LEU A 124 5.65 -5.06 -2.44
N HIS A 125 4.61 -5.11 -3.25
CA HIS A 125 4.41 -6.12 -4.28
C HIS A 125 4.80 -5.50 -5.61
N ALA A 126 5.63 -6.19 -6.40
CA ALA A 126 6.00 -5.74 -7.72
C ALA A 126 5.92 -6.85 -8.77
N VAL A 127 5.43 -6.46 -9.94
CA VAL A 127 5.57 -7.22 -11.19
C VAL A 127 6.59 -6.47 -12.02
N ILE A 128 7.70 -7.14 -12.33
CA ILE A 128 8.83 -6.58 -13.07
C ILE A 128 8.99 -7.41 -14.34
N ARG A 129 9.15 -6.74 -15.48
CA ARG A 129 9.29 -7.33 -16.80
C ARG A 129 10.47 -6.68 -17.53
N LEU A 130 11.20 -7.46 -18.30
CA LEU A 130 12.21 -6.99 -19.23
C LEU A 130 11.54 -6.92 -20.60
N ASP A 131 11.45 -5.71 -21.14
CA ASP A 131 10.86 -5.43 -22.44
C ASP A 131 11.97 -5.05 -23.43
N GLY A 132 11.71 -5.21 -24.73
CA GLY A 132 12.54 -4.63 -25.78
C GLY A 132 12.50 -3.10 -25.81
N PRO A 133 13.28 -2.46 -26.69
CA PRO A 133 13.43 -1.01 -26.71
C PRO A 133 12.13 -0.26 -27.04
N ASP A 134 11.17 -0.89 -27.70
CA ASP A 134 9.87 -0.30 -28.04
C ASP A 134 8.79 -0.58 -26.98
N GLY A 135 9.13 -1.31 -25.91
CA GLY A 135 8.23 -1.63 -24.80
C GLY A 135 7.59 -3.03 -24.92
N PRO A 136 6.36 -3.22 -24.41
CA PRO A 136 5.80 -4.55 -24.11
C PRO A 136 5.62 -5.47 -25.32
N THR A 137 5.54 -4.92 -26.53
CA THR A 137 5.34 -5.66 -27.78
C THR A 137 6.66 -6.04 -28.46
N SER A 138 7.80 -5.57 -27.94
CA SER A 138 9.13 -5.84 -28.46
C SER A 138 9.83 -6.81 -27.50
N PRO A 139 10.40 -7.92 -27.99
CA PRO A 139 11.08 -8.88 -27.14
C PRO A 139 12.37 -8.27 -26.56
N PRO A 140 12.74 -8.61 -25.31
CA PRO A 140 14.04 -8.24 -24.77
C PRO A 140 15.16 -9.01 -25.49
N PRO A 141 16.43 -8.58 -25.37
CA PRO A 141 17.57 -9.31 -25.90
C PRO A 141 17.66 -10.74 -25.36
N ALA A 142 18.19 -11.69 -26.12
CA ALA A 142 18.24 -13.11 -25.73
C ALA A 142 18.98 -13.37 -24.40
N TRP A 143 19.94 -12.50 -24.02
CA TRP A 143 20.65 -12.60 -22.74
C TRP A 143 19.81 -12.15 -21.53
N ALA A 144 18.72 -11.39 -21.75
CA ALA A 144 17.89 -10.82 -20.71
C ALA A 144 16.83 -11.81 -20.21
N THR A 145 17.29 -12.88 -19.58
CA THR A 145 16.45 -13.99 -19.11
C THR A 145 15.76 -13.70 -17.77
N THR A 146 14.73 -14.48 -17.45
CA THR A 146 14.06 -14.44 -16.14
C THR A 146 14.99 -14.79 -14.98
N ASP A 147 15.95 -15.69 -15.20
CA ASP A 147 16.97 -16.04 -14.21
C ASP A 147 17.92 -14.88 -13.95
N LEU A 148 18.37 -14.22 -15.03
CA LEU A 148 19.19 -13.02 -14.89
C LEU A 148 18.45 -11.92 -14.13
N LEU A 149 17.16 -11.70 -14.44
CA LEU A 149 16.32 -10.77 -13.70
C LEU A 149 16.24 -11.15 -12.21
N THR A 150 16.04 -12.43 -11.91
CA THR A 150 15.95 -12.94 -10.53
C THR A 150 17.24 -12.66 -9.76
N THR A 151 18.40 -13.03 -10.31
CA THR A 151 19.70 -12.75 -9.71
C THR A 151 19.95 -11.25 -9.56
N ALA A 152 19.59 -10.44 -10.55
CA ALA A 152 19.75 -9.00 -10.50
C ALA A 152 18.89 -8.37 -9.39
N ILE A 153 17.65 -8.84 -9.18
CA ILE A 153 16.77 -8.41 -8.08
C ILE A 153 17.37 -8.81 -6.72
N GLN A 154 17.81 -10.06 -6.57
CA GLN A 154 18.44 -10.56 -5.34
C GLN A 154 19.68 -9.76 -4.96
N GLY A 155 20.45 -9.29 -5.94
CA GLY A 155 21.58 -8.40 -5.70
C GLY A 155 21.18 -6.94 -5.48
N ALA A 156 20.13 -6.43 -6.12
CA ALA A 156 19.74 -5.02 -6.06
C ALA A 156 19.07 -4.66 -4.72
N ALA A 157 18.18 -5.52 -4.22
CA ALA A 157 17.41 -5.25 -3.01
C ALA A 157 18.28 -5.00 -1.75
N PRO A 158 19.27 -5.84 -1.38
CA PRO A 158 20.09 -5.60 -0.20
C PRO A 158 21.11 -4.46 -0.37
N ALA A 159 21.40 -4.06 -1.62
CA ALA A 159 22.39 -3.04 -1.91
C ALA A 159 21.89 -1.60 -1.66
N VAL A 160 20.58 -1.40 -1.50
CA VAL A 160 20.01 -0.06 -1.36
C VAL A 160 19.75 0.30 0.10
N SER A 161 20.04 1.56 0.41
CA SER A 161 19.76 2.13 1.72
C SER A 161 19.37 3.60 1.58
N VAL A 162 18.74 4.17 2.61
CA VAL A 162 18.48 5.61 2.77
C VAL A 162 19.03 6.04 4.12
N ARG A 163 19.72 7.18 4.15
CA ARG A 163 20.29 7.76 5.38
C ARG A 163 19.39 8.90 5.82
N ILE A 164 18.93 8.87 7.07
CA ILE A 164 18.10 9.93 7.66
C ILE A 164 18.70 10.34 9.01
N SER A 165 18.83 11.65 9.21
CA SER A 165 19.25 12.24 10.48
C SER A 165 18.10 13.06 11.06
N THR A 166 17.76 12.78 12.32
CA THR A 166 16.69 13.46 13.08
C THR A 166 17.17 14.77 13.71
N THR A 167 18.41 14.82 14.22
CA THR A 167 19.08 16.03 14.75
C THR A 167 20.55 16.08 14.33
N GLN A 168 21.31 17.12 14.68
CA GLN A 168 22.77 17.19 14.43
C GLN A 168 23.53 16.15 15.25
N ASP A 169 23.14 15.95 16.51
CA ASP A 169 23.87 15.11 17.47
C ASP A 169 23.39 13.66 17.54
N GLN A 170 22.30 13.31 16.84
CA GLN A 170 21.83 11.93 16.77
C GLN A 170 22.51 11.14 15.65
N PRO A 171 22.81 9.86 15.89
CA PRO A 171 23.39 9.00 14.86
C PRO A 171 22.48 8.89 13.64
N VAL A 172 23.09 8.97 12.46
CA VAL A 172 22.40 8.78 11.18
C VAL A 172 21.75 7.39 11.16
N ARG A 173 20.44 7.34 10.95
CA ARG A 173 19.71 6.09 10.75
C ARG A 173 19.87 5.62 9.31
N ILE A 174 20.22 4.36 9.14
CA ILE A 174 20.35 3.72 7.82
C ILE A 174 19.16 2.78 7.63
N LEU A 175 18.23 3.19 6.78
CA LEU A 175 17.04 2.42 6.43
C LEU A 175 17.33 1.55 5.21
N ARG A 176 16.91 0.30 5.23
CA ARG A 176 17.11 -0.70 4.17
C ARG A 176 15.84 -1.54 4.00
N TRP A 177 15.71 -2.18 2.85
CA TRP A 177 14.77 -3.29 2.72
C TRP A 177 15.10 -4.38 3.75
N GLY A 178 14.07 -5.09 4.17
CA GLY A 178 14.26 -6.23 5.05
C GLY A 178 14.83 -7.44 4.30
N ARG A 179 14.98 -8.55 5.03
CA ARG A 179 15.58 -9.78 4.50
C ARG A 179 14.61 -10.63 3.68
N GLN A 180 13.30 -10.42 3.84
CA GLN A 180 12.30 -11.24 3.17
C GLN A 180 12.06 -10.71 1.75
N LEU A 181 12.38 -11.57 0.78
CA LEU A 181 12.31 -11.29 -0.64
C LEU A 181 11.77 -12.57 -1.31
N ASP A 182 10.49 -12.57 -1.69
CA ASP A 182 9.87 -13.69 -2.41
C ASP A 182 9.85 -13.36 -3.90
N ILE A 183 10.59 -14.12 -4.71
CA ILE A 183 10.62 -13.96 -6.16
C ILE A 183 10.01 -15.17 -6.84
N ARG A 184 9.02 -14.95 -7.71
CA ARG A 184 8.41 -16.01 -8.52
C ARG A 184 8.38 -15.62 -10.00
N PRO A 185 9.00 -16.39 -10.90
CA PRO A 185 8.81 -16.24 -12.34
C PRO A 185 7.33 -16.24 -12.73
N ILE A 186 6.97 -15.47 -13.75
CA ILE A 186 5.63 -15.48 -14.37
C ILE A 186 5.85 -15.90 -15.82
N SER A 187 5.52 -17.14 -16.16
CA SER A 187 5.57 -17.64 -17.54
C SER A 187 4.19 -17.57 -18.18
N ALA A 188 4.15 -17.26 -19.48
CA ALA A 188 2.91 -17.25 -20.27
C ALA A 188 2.37 -18.69 -20.51
N ASP A 189 3.27 -19.66 -20.49
CA ASP A 189 3.10 -21.03 -20.98
C ASP A 189 2.31 -21.94 -20.01
N GLY A 190 1.93 -21.41 -18.83
CA GLY A 190 1.28 -22.15 -17.74
C GLY A 190 0.10 -21.41 -17.09
N GLY A 191 -0.61 -20.55 -17.83
CA GLY A 191 -1.90 -20.00 -17.38
C GLY A 191 -1.84 -18.68 -16.58
N LEU A 192 -0.77 -17.90 -16.68
CA LEU A 192 -0.75 -16.53 -16.17
C LEU A 192 -0.83 -15.53 -17.34
N SER A 193 -2.05 -15.32 -17.84
CA SER A 193 -2.34 -14.30 -18.84
C SER A 193 -2.11 -12.88 -18.28
N GLU A 194 -2.13 -11.85 -19.13
CA GLU A 194 -2.17 -10.45 -18.68
C GLU A 194 -3.28 -10.19 -17.65
N GLN A 195 -4.37 -10.97 -17.69
CA GLN A 195 -5.45 -10.91 -16.71
C GLN A 195 -5.00 -11.41 -15.33
N SER A 196 -4.12 -12.40 -15.23
CA SER A 196 -3.57 -12.86 -13.95
C SER A 196 -2.64 -11.83 -13.32
N VAL A 197 -1.88 -11.09 -14.14
CA VAL A 197 -1.06 -9.95 -13.67
C VAL A 197 -1.96 -8.79 -13.22
N ALA A 198 -3.02 -8.49 -13.97
CA ALA A 198 -4.00 -7.47 -13.61
C ALA A 198 -4.80 -7.84 -12.35
N ALA A 199 -5.25 -9.09 -12.23
CA ALA A 199 -5.94 -9.63 -11.05
C ALA A 199 -5.03 -9.65 -9.83
N TYR A 200 -3.74 -9.96 -10.01
CA TYR A 200 -2.74 -9.85 -8.96
C TYR A 200 -2.63 -8.39 -8.49
N ILE A 201 -2.40 -7.44 -9.40
CA ILE A 201 -2.32 -6.01 -9.05
C ILE A 201 -3.63 -5.54 -8.39
N ALA A 202 -4.79 -5.95 -8.90
CA ALA A 202 -6.10 -5.59 -8.37
C ALA A 202 -6.36 -6.15 -6.97
N LYS A 203 -5.96 -7.41 -6.71
CA LYS A 203 -6.03 -8.04 -5.39
C LYS A 203 -5.32 -7.19 -4.34
N TYR A 204 -4.11 -6.73 -4.65
CA TYR A 204 -3.32 -5.92 -3.70
C TYR A 204 -3.75 -4.46 -3.68
N ALA A 205 -4.27 -3.90 -4.78
CA ALA A 205 -4.82 -2.56 -4.78
C ALA A 205 -6.03 -2.44 -3.85
N THR A 206 -6.86 -3.48 -3.79
CA THR A 206 -8.04 -3.52 -2.92
C THR A 206 -7.63 -3.69 -1.45
N LYS A 207 -6.68 -4.59 -1.16
CA LYS A 207 -6.13 -4.75 0.20
C LYS A 207 -5.37 -3.55 0.72
N ALA A 208 -4.65 -2.84 -0.17
CA ALA A 208 -3.94 -1.62 0.17
C ALA A 208 -4.87 -0.49 0.65
N ALA A 209 -6.12 -0.47 0.17
CA ALA A 209 -7.11 0.51 0.59
C ALA A 209 -7.70 0.23 1.98
N GLU A 210 -7.60 -1.01 2.50
CA GLU A 210 -8.21 -1.43 3.77
C GLU A 210 -7.27 -1.26 5.00
N CYS A 211 -6.19 -0.48 4.87
CA CYS A 211 -5.00 -0.71 5.70
C CYS A 211 -5.03 -0.07 7.11
N VAL A 212 -4.93 -0.95 8.11
CA VAL A 212 -4.43 -0.73 9.51
C VAL A 212 -5.36 0.04 10.45
N GLY A 213 -6.67 0.05 10.20
CA GLY A 213 -7.61 0.75 11.09
C GLY A 213 -7.24 2.22 11.31
N THR A 214 -6.54 2.82 10.32
CA THR A 214 -6.29 4.26 10.25
C THR A 214 -7.42 4.93 9.48
N LEU A 215 -7.33 6.24 9.32
CA LEU A 215 -8.38 7.04 8.69
C LEU A 215 -8.10 7.22 7.19
N ASP A 216 -9.16 7.16 6.37
CA ASP A 216 -9.13 7.42 4.92
C ASP A 216 -8.95 8.91 4.57
N ARG A 217 -8.64 9.75 5.58
CA ARG A 217 -8.47 11.18 5.43
C ARG A 217 -7.29 11.70 6.25
N PRO A 218 -6.69 12.82 5.84
CA PRO A 218 -5.73 13.54 6.66
C PRO A 218 -6.28 13.85 8.06
N ILE A 219 -5.44 13.64 9.07
CA ILE A 219 -5.70 14.01 10.45
C ILE A 219 -5.26 15.46 10.63
N ARG A 220 -6.12 16.29 11.21
CA ARG A 220 -5.77 17.68 11.49
C ARG A 220 -4.92 17.74 12.76
N PRO A 221 -3.92 18.64 12.86
CA PRO A 221 -3.03 18.68 14.02
C PRO A 221 -3.71 18.87 15.39
N LEU A 222 -4.90 19.49 15.41
CA LEU A 222 -5.68 19.78 16.63
C LEU A 222 -6.77 18.73 16.90
N GLU A 223 -6.86 17.70 16.07
CA GLU A 223 -7.87 16.65 16.21
C GLU A 223 -7.50 15.73 17.37
N ASP A 224 -8.46 15.47 18.25
CA ASP A 224 -8.27 14.55 19.37
C ASP A 224 -8.16 13.11 18.84
N LEU A 225 -7.00 12.49 19.03
CA LEU A 225 -6.72 11.13 18.57
C LEU A 225 -7.54 10.08 19.34
N ASP A 226 -7.93 10.35 20.58
CA ASP A 226 -8.69 9.43 21.41
C ASP A 226 -10.14 9.34 20.95
N ALA A 227 -10.67 10.40 20.34
CA ALA A 227 -12.00 10.44 19.75
C ALA A 227 -12.12 9.69 18.40
N LEU A 228 -11.02 9.23 17.80
CA LEU A 228 -11.00 8.64 16.45
C LEU A 228 -11.20 7.11 16.44
N GLY A 229 -11.42 6.48 17.60
CA GLY A 229 -11.65 5.03 17.69
C GLY A 229 -10.47 4.17 17.21
N LEU A 230 -9.26 4.74 17.23
CA LEU A 230 -8.04 4.07 16.79
C LEU A 230 -7.57 3.08 17.85
N ARG A 231 -7.01 1.94 17.41
CA ARG A 231 -6.24 1.05 18.28
C ARG A 231 -4.96 1.75 18.77
N ASP A 232 -4.41 1.25 19.87
CA ASP A 232 -3.24 1.85 20.54
C ASP A 232 -2.01 1.95 19.63
N HIS A 233 -1.66 0.89 18.90
CA HIS A 233 -0.46 0.90 18.07
C HIS A 233 -0.52 1.89 16.88
N PRO A 234 -1.58 1.91 16.05
CA PRO A 234 -1.75 2.95 15.04
C PRO A 234 -1.75 4.37 15.62
N ARG A 235 -2.39 4.58 16.79
CA ARG A 235 -2.39 5.88 17.49
C ARG A 235 -0.98 6.33 17.83
N ARG A 236 -0.14 5.43 18.37
CA ARG A 236 1.27 5.72 18.68
C ARG A 236 2.10 5.99 17.42
N LEU A 237 1.87 5.29 16.31
CA LEU A 237 2.51 5.59 15.02
C LEU A 237 2.11 6.98 14.49
N ILE A 238 0.84 7.38 14.62
CA ILE A 238 0.33 8.71 14.25
C ILE A 238 0.96 9.78 15.13
N ALA A 239 0.97 9.60 16.45
CA ALA A 239 1.62 10.51 17.38
C ALA A 239 3.11 10.66 17.07
N GLU A 240 3.79 9.57 16.71
CA GLU A 240 5.18 9.59 16.28
C GLU A 240 5.39 10.37 14.98
N CYS A 241 4.47 10.29 14.02
CA CYS A 241 4.50 11.13 12.82
C CYS A 241 4.43 12.62 13.17
N PHE A 242 3.60 13.02 14.15
CA PHE A 242 3.53 14.40 14.62
C PHE A 242 4.81 14.83 15.33
N ARG A 243 5.33 13.99 16.24
CA ARG A 243 6.58 14.27 16.97
C ARG A 243 7.76 14.45 16.01
N LEU A 244 7.91 13.56 15.03
CA LEU A 244 8.96 13.65 14.02
C LEU A 244 8.71 14.79 13.02
N GLY A 245 7.45 15.08 12.71
CA GLY A 245 7.04 16.18 11.83
C GLY A 245 7.36 17.57 12.39
N ALA A 246 7.52 17.70 13.71
CA ALA A 246 7.96 18.93 14.36
C ALA A 246 9.48 19.19 14.22
N LEU A 247 10.27 18.21 13.76
CA LEU A 247 11.72 18.35 13.61
C LEU A 247 12.06 19.07 12.29
N PRO A 248 12.77 20.23 12.31
CA PRO A 248 13.08 20.99 11.09
C PRO A 248 13.85 20.19 10.03
N ARG A 249 14.77 19.30 10.47
CA ARG A 249 15.54 18.42 9.57
C ARG A 249 14.67 17.42 8.79
N LEU A 250 13.47 17.13 9.26
CA LEU A 250 12.53 16.21 8.64
C LEU A 250 11.37 16.93 7.93
N ALA A 251 11.42 18.26 7.82
CA ALA A 251 10.35 19.06 7.22
C ALA A 251 9.97 18.58 5.81
N GLU A 252 10.96 18.21 5.00
CA GLU A 252 10.75 17.67 3.64
C GLU A 252 9.91 16.39 3.63
N LEU A 253 9.96 15.59 4.70
CA LEU A 253 9.19 14.35 4.84
C LEU A 253 7.70 14.59 5.07
N ARG A 254 7.32 15.81 5.50
CA ARG A 254 5.91 16.23 5.71
C ARG A 254 5.12 15.20 6.54
N LEU A 255 5.72 14.65 7.59
CA LEU A 255 5.17 13.50 8.33
C LEU A 255 3.80 13.79 8.95
N THR A 256 3.57 15.01 9.43
CA THR A 256 2.25 15.45 9.93
C THR A 256 1.16 15.35 8.86
N HIS A 257 1.46 15.74 7.61
CA HIS A 257 0.49 15.66 6.51
C HIS A 257 0.15 14.20 6.16
N TRP A 258 1.13 13.31 6.27
CA TRP A 258 1.00 11.88 5.96
C TRP A 258 0.76 11.01 7.20
N ALA A 259 0.36 11.58 8.34
CA ALA A 259 0.19 10.82 9.59
C ALA A 259 -0.94 9.78 9.48
N HIS A 260 -2.04 10.10 8.80
CA HIS A 260 -3.12 9.16 8.47
C HIS A 260 -2.66 7.94 7.66
N MET A 261 -1.53 8.09 6.95
CA MET A 261 -0.83 7.07 6.18
C MET A 261 0.40 6.51 6.92
N LEU A 262 0.50 6.71 8.23
CA LEU A 262 1.61 6.24 9.06
C LEU A 262 3.00 6.68 8.52
N GLY A 263 3.05 7.87 7.91
CA GLY A 263 4.26 8.45 7.32
C GLY A 263 4.54 8.06 5.87
N TYR A 264 3.79 7.12 5.27
CA TYR A 264 3.94 6.81 3.85
C TYR A 264 3.45 7.97 2.97
N ARG A 265 4.28 8.39 2.03
CA ARG A 265 4.08 9.61 1.23
C ARG A 265 4.05 9.36 -0.29
N GLY A 266 3.83 8.11 -0.69
CA GLY A 266 3.77 7.72 -2.10
C GLY A 266 2.36 7.32 -2.54
N HIS A 267 2.22 6.98 -3.81
CA HIS A 267 0.99 6.38 -4.31
C HIS A 267 0.96 4.88 -3.98
N PHE A 268 -0.19 4.40 -3.52
CA PHE A 268 -0.44 2.99 -3.28
C PHE A 268 -0.14 2.11 -4.49
N SER A 269 -0.41 2.58 -5.70
CA SER A 269 -0.05 1.89 -6.93
C SER A 269 0.72 2.82 -7.86
N THR A 270 1.80 2.32 -8.44
CA THR A 270 2.58 3.04 -9.46
C THR A 270 3.04 2.09 -10.54
N ARG A 271 3.12 2.57 -11.77
CA ARG A 271 3.61 1.82 -12.93
C ARG A 271 4.70 2.61 -13.64
N SER A 272 5.67 1.92 -14.24
CA SER A 272 6.63 2.54 -15.15
C SER A 272 5.91 3.00 -16.41
N ARG A 273 6.45 4.02 -17.09
CA ARG A 273 5.82 4.66 -18.26
C ARG A 273 5.46 3.70 -19.39
N ARG A 274 6.24 2.63 -19.58
CA ARG A 274 6.07 1.64 -20.66
C ARG A 274 5.48 0.31 -20.18
N TYR A 275 4.97 0.23 -18.95
CA TYR A 275 4.47 -1.04 -18.40
C TYR A 275 3.20 -1.55 -19.11
N SER A 276 2.26 -0.65 -19.38
CA SER A 276 0.97 -0.97 -20.01
C SER A 276 0.45 0.24 -20.80
N PHE A 277 -0.64 0.04 -21.55
CA PHE A 277 -1.47 1.16 -22.01
C PHE A 277 -1.82 2.08 -20.84
N THR A 278 -1.94 3.38 -21.11
CA THR A 278 -2.33 4.36 -20.09
C THR A 278 -3.75 4.04 -19.60
N LEU A 279 -4.05 4.34 -18.33
CA LEU A 279 -5.42 4.23 -17.81
C LEU A 279 -6.41 5.05 -18.65
N GLY A 280 -5.97 6.19 -19.20
CA GLY A 280 -6.75 6.98 -20.14
C GLY A 280 -7.13 6.17 -21.38
N ARG A 281 -6.16 5.53 -22.04
CA ARG A 281 -6.40 4.69 -23.21
C ARG A 281 -7.29 3.48 -22.89
N LEU A 282 -7.08 2.82 -21.75
CA LEU A 282 -7.96 1.72 -21.30
C LEU A 282 -9.38 2.20 -20.99
N ARG A 283 -9.53 3.41 -20.45
CA ARG A 283 -10.84 4.02 -20.19
C ARG A 283 -11.56 4.34 -21.50
N THR A 284 -10.85 4.89 -22.49
CA THR A 284 -11.40 5.11 -23.84
C THR A 284 -11.85 3.80 -24.45
N ILE A 285 -11.00 2.77 -24.48
CA ILE A 285 -11.36 1.44 -25.01
C ILE A 285 -12.59 0.86 -24.30
N ARG A 286 -12.69 0.98 -22.98
CA ARG A 286 -13.88 0.52 -22.23
C ARG A 286 -15.13 1.34 -22.52
N ILE A 287 -15.00 2.65 -22.68
CA ILE A 287 -16.10 3.53 -23.08
C ILE A 287 -16.59 3.12 -24.47
N ASP A 288 -15.67 2.91 -25.41
CA ASP A 288 -16.02 2.52 -26.79
C ASP A 288 -16.62 1.12 -26.84
N HIS A 289 -16.09 0.15 -26.08
CA HIS A 289 -16.69 -1.18 -25.94
C HIS A 289 -18.07 -1.15 -25.28
N ALA A 290 -18.24 -0.37 -24.22
CA ALA A 290 -19.55 -0.19 -23.57
C ALA A 290 -20.55 0.49 -24.52
N ARG A 291 -20.09 1.45 -25.35
CA ARG A 291 -20.92 2.05 -26.41
C ARG A 291 -21.37 1.01 -27.43
N GLU A 292 -20.46 0.16 -27.89
CA GLU A 292 -20.79 -0.93 -28.83
C GLU A 292 -21.76 -1.96 -28.22
N GLN A 293 -21.62 -2.28 -26.93
CA GLN A 293 -22.53 -3.19 -26.20
C GLN A 293 -23.88 -2.56 -25.81
N ASP A 294 -23.93 -1.26 -25.51
CA ASP A 294 -25.18 -0.55 -25.21
C ASP A 294 -26.04 -0.40 -26.48
N ILE A 295 -25.42 -0.28 -27.66
CA ILE A 295 -26.11 -0.29 -28.96
C ILE A 295 -26.79 -1.65 -29.23
N THR A 296 -26.17 -2.77 -28.82
CA THR A 296 -26.74 -4.12 -29.03
C THR A 296 -27.84 -4.50 -28.04
N THR A 297 -28.02 -3.72 -26.96
CA THR A 297 -29.04 -3.95 -25.92
C THR A 297 -30.21 -2.96 -25.97
N GLY A 298 -30.35 -2.20 -27.06
CA GLY A 298 -31.53 -1.38 -27.36
C GLY A 298 -31.44 0.08 -26.92
N ARG A 299 -30.26 0.57 -26.50
CA ARG A 299 -30.02 2.03 -26.38
C ARG A 299 -29.71 2.60 -27.76
N LEU A 300 -30.29 3.76 -28.07
CA LEU A 300 -30.06 4.47 -29.33
C LEU A 300 -28.58 4.87 -29.44
N PRO A 301 -27.98 4.80 -30.64
CA PRO A 301 -26.64 5.31 -30.86
C PRO A 301 -26.60 6.80 -30.53
N LEU A 302 -25.60 7.20 -29.75
CA LEU A 302 -25.32 8.60 -29.47
C LEU A 302 -24.82 9.26 -30.76
N PHE A 303 -25.43 10.36 -31.18
CA PHE A 303 -25.04 11.13 -32.35
C PHE A 303 -23.81 11.99 -32.04
N ALA A 304 -23.18 12.58 -33.05
CA ALA A 304 -22.02 13.47 -32.87
C ALA A 304 -22.30 14.63 -31.88
N ASP A 305 -23.58 14.99 -31.71
CA ASP A 305 -24.04 16.05 -30.82
C ASP A 305 -24.19 15.60 -29.35
N ASP A 306 -24.11 14.30 -29.07
CA ASP A 306 -24.22 13.71 -27.73
C ASP A 306 -22.86 13.68 -27.00
N ALA A 307 -22.17 14.82 -26.98
CA ALA A 307 -20.91 14.95 -26.28
C ALA A 307 -21.08 14.65 -24.77
N PRO A 308 -20.25 13.79 -24.16
CA PRO A 308 -20.35 13.51 -22.74
C PRO A 308 -20.14 14.80 -21.95
N ILE A 309 -21.17 15.23 -21.21
CA ILE A 309 -21.10 16.41 -20.35
C ILE A 309 -20.07 16.12 -19.24
N LYS A 310 -18.91 16.75 -19.34
CA LYS A 310 -17.86 16.66 -18.33
C LYS A 310 -18.26 17.51 -17.13
N VAL A 311 -18.89 16.89 -16.14
CA VAL A 311 -19.18 17.54 -14.86
C VAL A 311 -17.87 17.70 -14.09
N THR A 312 -17.27 18.91 -14.15
CA THR A 312 -15.99 19.23 -13.50
C THR A 312 -16.13 19.70 -12.06
N HIS A 313 -17.31 20.19 -11.68
CA HIS A 313 -17.54 20.78 -10.37
C HIS A 313 -18.66 20.05 -9.64
N TRP A 314 -18.29 19.43 -8.53
CA TRP A 314 -19.23 18.90 -7.57
C TRP A 314 -19.29 19.90 -6.42
N ARG A 315 -20.45 20.51 -6.21
CA ARG A 315 -20.74 21.27 -5.00
C ARG A 315 -21.63 20.41 -4.11
N TYR A 316 -21.25 20.30 -2.84
CA TYR A 316 -22.10 19.67 -1.85
C TYR A 316 -23.44 20.42 -1.80
N ALA A 317 -24.52 19.74 -2.22
CA ALA A 317 -25.85 20.33 -2.33
C ALA A 317 -26.64 20.28 -1.00
N GLY A 318 -26.02 19.77 0.07
CA GLY A 318 -26.64 19.55 1.38
C GLY A 318 -26.85 18.06 1.68
N LYS A 319 -27.20 17.77 2.94
CA LYS A 319 -27.69 16.47 3.40
C LYS A 319 -29.04 16.70 4.04
N GLY A 320 -30.07 16.06 3.50
CA GLY A 320 -31.45 16.15 3.94
C GLY A 320 -32.25 15.07 3.21
N LEU A 321 -33.44 14.80 3.72
CA LEU A 321 -34.39 13.98 2.97
C LEU A 321 -34.83 14.76 1.72
N PRO A 322 -34.91 14.12 0.54
CA PRO A 322 -35.63 14.68 -0.60
C PRO A 322 -36.99 15.22 -0.14
N ILE A 323 -37.51 16.26 -0.79
CA ILE A 323 -38.79 16.89 -0.39
C ILE A 323 -39.90 15.83 -0.20
N GLY A 324 -39.97 14.83 -1.09
CA GLY A 324 -40.92 13.71 -0.96
C GLY A 324 -40.70 12.87 0.29
N ASP A 325 -39.45 12.50 0.60
CA ASP A 325 -39.10 11.70 1.78
C ASP A 325 -39.24 12.49 3.08
N ALA A 326 -39.03 13.80 3.05
CA ALA A 326 -39.26 14.69 4.18
C ALA A 326 -40.76 14.74 4.52
N VAL A 327 -41.63 14.85 3.51
CA VAL A 327 -43.09 14.79 3.67
C VAL A 327 -43.52 13.42 4.20
N LEU A 328 -42.95 12.33 3.68
CA LEU A 328 -43.24 10.98 4.15
C LEU A 328 -42.77 10.75 5.59
N ALA A 329 -41.58 11.23 5.96
CA ALA A 329 -41.07 11.14 7.33
C ALA A 329 -41.93 11.94 8.32
N VAL A 330 -42.41 13.13 7.91
CA VAL A 330 -43.37 13.91 8.70
C VAL A 330 -44.68 13.14 8.85
N ALA A 331 -45.23 12.59 7.75
CA ALA A 331 -46.47 11.81 7.77
C ALA A 331 -46.39 10.59 8.68
N LEU A 332 -45.28 9.85 8.65
CA LEU A 332 -45.01 8.70 9.53
C LEU A 332 -44.84 9.13 11.00
N ALA A 333 -44.22 10.28 11.26
CA ALA A 333 -44.06 10.82 12.60
C ALA A 333 -45.38 11.35 13.20
N THR A 334 -46.31 11.82 12.35
CA THR A 334 -47.68 12.18 12.77
C THR A 334 -48.56 10.94 12.95
N SER A 335 -48.42 9.91 12.10
CA SER A 335 -49.14 8.64 12.24
C SER A 335 -48.79 7.92 13.54
N LYS A 336 -47.52 7.93 13.96
CA LYS A 336 -47.08 7.33 15.23
C LYS A 336 -47.61 8.07 16.47
N ARG A 337 -47.91 9.37 16.37
CA ARG A 337 -48.48 10.16 17.47
C ARG A 337 -50.00 10.02 17.60
N GLY A 338 -50.69 9.63 16.52
CA GLY A 338 -52.12 9.30 16.57
C GLY A 338 -52.43 7.92 17.17
N ALA A 339 -51.51 6.95 17.03
CA ALA A 339 -51.70 5.59 17.52
C ALA A 339 -51.51 5.43 19.04
N SER A 340 -50.85 6.36 19.73
CA SER A 340 -50.64 6.31 21.19
C SER A 340 -51.74 6.99 22.01
N ALA A 341 -52.80 7.51 21.38
CA ALA A 341 -53.91 8.20 22.06
C ALA A 341 -55.19 7.34 22.15
N GLY A 342 -55.15 6.07 21.72
CA GLY A 342 -56.30 5.20 21.54
C GLY A 342 -56.31 3.93 22.40
N GLU A 343 -55.73 3.94 23.60
CA GLU A 343 -55.85 2.80 24.52
C GLU A 343 -55.87 3.29 25.99
N VAL A 344 -57.00 3.91 26.36
CA VAL A 344 -57.47 3.94 27.76
C VAL A 344 -58.96 3.64 27.74
N ARG A 345 -59.31 2.41 28.07
CA ARG A 345 -60.55 2.08 28.76
C ARG A 345 -60.34 0.91 29.69
#